data_AF-A0A0J1IUD3-F1
#
_entry.id   AF-A0A0J1IUD3-F1
#
_cell.length_a   1.000
_cell.length_b   1.000
_cell.length_c   1.000
_cell.angle_alpha   90.00
_cell.angle_beta   90.00
_cell.angle_gamma   90.00
#
_symmetry.space_group_name_H-M   'P 1'
#
loop_
_entity.id
_entity.type
_entity.pdbx_description
1 polymer ?
#
loop_
_entity_poly.entity_id
_entity_poly.type
_entity_poly.pdbx_seq_one_letter_code
_entity_poly.pdbx_strand_id
1 'polypeptide(L)'
;MAVKRLMGKVDQIEILFERMEGDLWQVQVPGDEDCTYILELYAADEAGNETFMTRIFFMYDASKKTVILKPIPYKAILYAKTYYGRRILNEKGVGGCLK
;
A
#
# COMPACT_ATOMS: atom_id res chain seq x y z
N MET A 1 8.01 5.80 -11.46
CA MET A 1 8.24 4.66 -10.53
C MET A 1 7.42 3.51 -11.04
N ALA A 2 8.05 2.39 -11.37
CA ALA A 2 7.35 1.17 -11.79
C ALA A 2 7.16 0.25 -10.59
N VAL A 3 6.02 -0.43 -10.51
CA VAL A 3 5.78 -1.45 -9.47
C VAL A 3 6.72 -2.63 -9.74
N LYS A 4 7.53 -2.99 -8.74
CA LYS A 4 8.45 -4.14 -8.79
C LYS A 4 7.86 -5.38 -8.15
N ARG A 5 7.06 -5.19 -7.09
CA ARG A 5 6.40 -6.28 -6.37
C ARG A 5 4.99 -5.88 -6.00
N LEU A 6 4.05 -6.78 -6.24
CA LEU A 6 2.67 -6.65 -5.80
C LEU A 6 2.36 -7.79 -4.82
N MET A 7 1.93 -7.42 -3.64
CA MET A 7 1.61 -8.32 -2.53
C MET A 7 0.18 -8.03 -2.10
N GLY A 8 -0.45 -9.01 -1.46
CA GLY A 8 -1.77 -8.78 -0.91
C GLY A 8 -2.15 -9.74 0.19
N LYS A 9 -3.37 -9.54 0.67
CA LYS A 9 -4.06 -10.47 1.57
C LYS A 9 -5.44 -10.78 1.02
N VAL A 10 -5.85 -12.04 1.09
CA VAL A 10 -7.21 -12.49 0.83
C VAL A 10 -7.72 -13.11 2.11
N ASP A 11 -8.73 -12.52 2.72
CA ASP A 11 -9.32 -13.00 3.97
C ASP A 11 -8.25 -13.31 5.05
N GLN A 12 -7.30 -12.38 5.17
CA GLN A 12 -6.13 -12.43 6.08
C GLN A 12 -5.00 -13.41 5.67
N ILE A 13 -5.16 -14.18 4.61
CA ILE A 13 -4.13 -15.05 4.05
C ILE A 13 -3.26 -14.24 3.10
N GLU A 14 -1.94 -14.27 3.31
CA GLU A 14 -0.98 -13.58 2.43
C GLU A 14 -0.90 -14.24 1.06
N ILE A 15 -0.94 -13.40 0.02
CA ILE A 15 -0.83 -13.80 -1.37
C ILE A 15 0.25 -12.95 -2.06
N LEU A 16 0.99 -13.57 -2.98
CA LEU A 16 2.01 -12.92 -3.78
C LEU A 16 1.58 -12.95 -5.25
N PHE A 17 1.58 -11.79 -5.89
CA PHE A 17 1.26 -11.71 -7.31
C PHE A 17 2.49 -12.01 -8.15
N GLU A 18 2.28 -12.77 -9.21
CA GLU A 18 3.26 -12.99 -10.25
C GLU A 18 3.06 -11.94 -11.34
N ARG A 19 4.16 -11.29 -11.75
CA ARG A 19 4.13 -10.35 -12.87
C ARG A 19 4.07 -11.14 -14.17
N MET A 20 3.11 -10.79 -15.00
CA MET A 20 2.95 -11.33 -16.35
C MET A 20 3.63 -10.38 -17.35
N GLU A 21 3.00 -10.13 -18.49
CA GLU A 21 3.49 -9.17 -19.47
C GLU A 21 3.11 -7.72 -19.08
N GLY A 22 4.10 -6.81 -19.16
CA GLY A 22 3.88 -5.39 -18.88
C GLY A 22 3.43 -5.12 -17.44
N ASP A 23 2.25 -4.54 -17.29
CA ASP A 23 1.66 -4.19 -15.99
C ASP A 23 0.54 -5.15 -15.56
N LEU A 24 0.45 -6.32 -16.18
CA LEU A 24 -0.48 -7.37 -15.80
C LEU A 24 0.09 -8.22 -14.67
N TRP A 25 -0.74 -8.49 -13.66
CA TRP A 25 -0.38 -9.29 -12.49
C TRP A 25 -1.43 -10.39 -12.28
N GLN A 26 -0.97 -11.59 -11.90
CA GLN A 26 -1.83 -12.73 -11.61
C GLN A 26 -1.59 -13.27 -10.20
N VAL A 27 -2.61 -13.89 -9.62
CA VAL A 27 -2.51 -14.58 -8.34
C VAL A 27 -3.54 -15.70 -8.26
N GLN A 28 -3.19 -16.78 -7.56
CA GLN A 28 -4.15 -17.81 -7.17
C GLN A 28 -4.76 -17.42 -5.83
N VAL A 29 -6.09 -17.41 -5.75
CA VAL A 29 -6.81 -17.15 -4.51
C VAL A 29 -7.26 -18.48 -3.89
N PRO A 30 -7.26 -18.62 -2.55
CA PRO A 30 -7.89 -19.77 -1.89
C PRO A 30 -9.34 -19.93 -2.34
N GLY A 31 -9.81 -21.17 -2.50
CA GLY A 31 -11.22 -21.41 -2.83
C GLY A 31 -12.12 -21.17 -1.62
N ASP A 32 -13.16 -20.37 -1.81
CA ASP A 32 -14.23 -20.12 -0.84
C ASP A 32 -15.59 -20.62 -1.37
N GLU A 33 -16.42 -21.19 -0.50
CA GLU A 33 -17.72 -21.78 -0.89
C GLU A 33 -18.68 -20.75 -1.49
N ASP A 34 -18.64 -19.51 -0.98
CA ASP A 34 -19.48 -18.40 -1.43
C ASP A 34 -18.76 -17.49 -2.44
N CYS A 35 -17.52 -17.83 -2.81
CA CYS A 35 -16.69 -17.10 -3.76
C CYS A 35 -16.58 -15.60 -3.44
N THR A 36 -16.56 -15.26 -2.16
CA THR A 36 -16.50 -13.90 -1.63
C THR A 36 -15.15 -13.68 -0.96
N TYR A 37 -14.47 -12.59 -1.32
CA TYR A 37 -13.10 -12.33 -0.87
C TYR A 37 -12.92 -10.86 -0.52
N ILE A 38 -12.24 -10.60 0.59
CA ILE A 38 -11.70 -9.28 0.91
C ILE A 38 -10.23 -9.24 0.53
N LEU A 39 -9.91 -8.51 -0.53
CA LEU A 39 -8.56 -8.29 -1.05
C LEU A 39 -7.94 -7.04 -0.44
N GLU A 40 -6.71 -7.14 0.01
CA GLU A 40 -5.87 -6.01 0.43
C GLU A 40 -4.63 -5.99 -0.46
N LEU A 41 -4.27 -4.84 -1.04
CA LEU A 41 -3.19 -4.73 -2.02
C LEU A 41 -2.09 -3.76 -1.59
N TYR A 42 -0.85 -4.20 -1.76
CA TYR A 42 0.37 -3.47 -1.42
C TYR A 42 1.33 -3.52 -2.61
N ALA A 43 1.77 -2.36 -3.07
CA ALA A 43 2.74 -2.24 -4.16
C ALA A 43 4.06 -1.71 -3.63
N ALA A 44 5.17 -2.32 -4.05
CA ALA A 44 6.52 -1.85 -3.75
C ALA A 44 7.26 -1.46 -5.04
N ASP A 45 7.98 -0.34 -4.99
CA ASP A 45 8.87 0.09 -6.08
C ASP A 45 10.27 -0.54 -5.98
N GLU A 46 11.18 -0.17 -6.89
CA GLU A 46 12.54 -0.72 -6.90
C GLU A 46 13.40 -0.29 -5.71
N ALA A 47 13.09 0.85 -5.10
CA ALA A 47 13.77 1.37 -3.92
C ALA A 47 13.22 0.76 -2.62
N GLY A 48 12.20 -0.10 -2.71
CA GLY A 48 11.54 -0.73 -1.58
C GLY A 48 10.51 0.18 -0.90
N ASN A 49 10.10 1.28 -1.55
CA ASN A 49 9.01 2.10 -1.02
C ASN A 49 7.70 1.36 -1.22
N GLU A 50 6.97 1.14 -0.12
CA GLU A 50 5.68 0.46 -0.12
C GLU A 50 4.53 1.47 -0.09
N THR A 51 3.50 1.22 -0.88
CA THR A 51 2.23 1.97 -0.82
C THR A 51 1.07 1.00 -0.62
N PHE A 52 0.23 1.31 0.37
CA PHE A 52 -1.04 0.61 0.55
C PHE A 52 -2.05 1.20 -0.42
N MET A 53 -2.51 0.39 -1.37
CA MET A 53 -3.29 0.90 -2.48
C MET A 53 -4.77 0.98 -2.11
N THR A 54 -5.38 -0.09 -1.58
CA THR A 54 -6.80 -0.12 -1.17
C THR A 54 -7.20 -1.50 -0.62
N ARG A 55 -8.39 -1.58 0.00
CA ARG A 55 -9.12 -2.85 0.24
C ARG A 55 -10.23 -2.97 -0.81
N ILE A 56 -10.43 -4.15 -1.37
CA ILE A 56 -11.45 -4.43 -2.40
C ILE A 56 -12.29 -5.61 -1.95
N PHE A 57 -13.60 -5.46 -1.99
CA PHE A 57 -14.53 -6.57 -1.91
C PHE A 57 -14.70 -7.16 -3.31
N PHE A 58 -14.37 -8.43 -3.45
CA PHE A 58 -14.57 -9.21 -4.67
C PHE A 58 -15.60 -10.30 -4.38
N MET A 59 -16.55 -10.48 -5.29
CA MET A 59 -17.50 -11.59 -5.23
C MET A 59 -17.77 -12.12 -6.63
N TYR A 60 -17.78 -13.44 -6.78
CA TYR A 60 -18.17 -14.09 -8.03
C TYR A 60 -19.46 -14.90 -7.84
N ASP A 61 -20.54 -14.47 -8.51
CA ASP A 61 -21.80 -15.21 -8.57
C ASP A 61 -21.78 -16.12 -9.80
N ALA A 62 -21.52 -17.41 -9.59
CA ALA A 62 -21.47 -18.41 -10.65
C ALA A 62 -22.83 -18.62 -11.35
N SER A 63 -23.93 -18.52 -10.60
CA SER A 63 -25.29 -18.69 -11.13
C SER A 63 -25.64 -17.59 -12.13
N LYS A 64 -25.21 -16.34 -11.84
CA LYS A 64 -25.41 -15.17 -12.70
C LYS A 64 -24.21 -14.86 -13.61
N LYS A 65 -23.12 -15.64 -13.52
CA LYS A 65 -21.84 -15.41 -14.20
C LYS A 65 -21.35 -13.96 -14.05
N THR A 66 -21.53 -13.39 -12.86
CA THR A 66 -21.28 -11.96 -12.60
C THR A 66 -20.15 -11.81 -11.59
N VAL A 67 -19.23 -10.87 -11.87
CA VAL A 67 -18.20 -10.44 -10.92
C VAL A 67 -18.60 -9.10 -10.33
N ILE A 68 -18.55 -8.97 -9.01
CA ILE A 68 -18.75 -7.72 -8.29
C ILE A 68 -17.43 -7.30 -7.66
N LEU A 69 -16.97 -6.11 -8.02
CA LEU A 69 -15.79 -5.45 -7.45
C LEU A 69 -16.24 -4.16 -6.76
N LYS A 70 -16.02 -4.04 -5.46
CA LYS A 70 -16.34 -2.82 -4.70
C LYS A 70 -15.13 -2.35 -3.92
N PRO A 71 -14.62 -1.13 -4.15
CA PRO A 71 -13.58 -0.56 -3.30
C PRO A 71 -14.15 -0.32 -1.89
N ILE A 72 -13.43 -0.77 -0.88
CA ILE A 72 -13.70 -0.47 0.52
C ILE A 72 -12.78 0.69 0.90
N PRO A 73 -13.29 1.93 0.97
CA PRO A 73 -12.46 3.09 1.26
C PRO A 73 -11.80 2.93 2.63
N TYR A 74 -10.48 3.07 2.68
CA TYR A 74 -9.75 3.15 3.94
C TYR A 74 -9.61 4.60 4.38
N LYS A 75 -9.66 4.84 5.69
CA LYS A 75 -9.45 6.16 6.29
C LYS A 75 -8.13 6.16 7.05
N ALA A 76 -7.10 6.78 6.48
CA ALA A 76 -5.88 7.10 7.20
C ALA A 76 -6.07 8.44 7.93
N ILE A 77 -5.92 8.44 9.26
CA ILE A 77 -5.92 9.67 10.06
C ILE A 77 -4.51 9.84 10.59
N LEU A 78 -3.83 10.91 10.17
CA LEU A 78 -2.56 11.31 10.76
C LEU A 78 -2.83 11.90 12.15
N TYR A 79 -2.50 11.15 13.20
CA TYR A 79 -2.41 11.71 14.55
C TYR A 79 -1.11 12.49 14.67
N ALA A 80 -1.12 13.75 14.23
CA ALA A 80 0.02 14.64 14.45
C ALA A 80 0.19 14.84 15.97
N LYS A 81 1.18 14.17 16.56
CA LYS A 81 1.72 14.59 17.86
C LYS A 81 2.48 15.90 17.63
N THR A 82 2.22 16.92 18.43
CA THR A 82 2.96 18.18 18.37
C THR A 82 4.43 17.89 18.65
N TYR A 83 5.30 18.11 17.66
CA TYR A 83 6.75 18.03 17.83
C TYR A 83 7.31 19.43 18.04
N TYR A 84 8.05 19.64 19.13
CA TYR A 84 8.80 20.88 19.37
C TYR A 84 10.24 20.69 18.92
N GLY A 85 10.64 21.36 17.84
CA GLY A 85 12.04 21.45 17.44
C GLY A 85 12.70 22.66 18.08
N ARG A 86 13.76 22.46 18.87
CA ARG A 86 14.64 23.55 19.31
C ARG A 86 15.81 23.66 18.35
N ARG A 87 15.94 24.80 17.69
CA ARG A 87 17.14 25.14 16.91
C ARG A 87 18.29 25.36 17.90
N ILE A 88 19.23 24.43 17.98
CA ILE A 88 20.48 24.62 18.72
C ILE A 88 21.42 25.38 17.77
N LEU A 89 21.50 26.69 17.96
CA LEU A 89 22.59 27.47 17.39
C LEU A 89 23.84 27.15 18.21
N ASN A 90 24.72 26.31 17.67
CA ASN A 90 26.07 26.22 18.20
C ASN A 90 26.76 27.55 17.88
N GLU A 91 26.89 28.41 18.87
CA GLU A 91 27.74 29.60 18.80
C GLU A 91 29.17 29.13 18.58
N LYS A 92 29.61 29.05 17.32
CA LYS A 92 31.04 29.19 17.02
C LYS A 92 31.36 30.67 17.20
N GLY A 93 31.81 31.00 18.40
CA GLY A 93 32.41 32.29 18.67
C GLY A 93 33.59 32.57 17.74
N VAL A 94 33.72 33.88 17.46
CA VAL A 94 34.93 34.62 17.09
C VAL A 94 35.37 34.57 15.63
N GLY A 95 35.29 35.74 14.99
CA GLY A 95 35.98 36.04 13.73
C GLY A 95 35.40 37.30 13.08
N GLY A 96 35.62 38.47 13.69
CA GLY A 96 35.16 39.75 13.15
C GLY A 96 35.77 40.08 11.79
N CYS A 97 35.04 40.84 10.98
CA CYS A 97 35.62 41.60 9.87
C CYS A 97 35.59 43.08 10.28
N LEU A 98 36.80 43.64 10.41
CA LEU A 98 37.05 45.05 10.67
C LEU A 98 36.49 45.93 9.54
N LYS A 99 35.89 47.04 9.96
CA LYS A 99 35.57 48.32 9.27
C LYS A 99 35.37 48.29 7.76
#